data_AF-A0A952BIA1-F1
#
_entry.id   AF-A0A952BIA1-F1
#
_cell.length_a   1.000
_cell.length_b   1.000
_cell.length_c   1.000
_cell.angle_alpha   90.00
_cell.angle_beta   90.00
_cell.angle_gamma   90.00
#
_symmetry.space_group_name_H-M   'P 1'
#
loop_
_entity.id
_entity.type
_entity.pdbx_description
1 polymer ?
#
loop_
_entity_poly.entity_id
_entity_poly.type
_entity_poly.pdbx_seq_one_letter_code
_entity_poly.pdbx_strand_id
1 'polypeptide(L)'
;MSQSENQSWFQIKKKLFCGYSNIDIGEGQWAYMAGPEKALLDMLYLHPHSDNWGYWRNLNLTNLDLLNEDRLRELALESESEKLRRAASKVFLAIRAAKQRKAFNLKCRCRFLS
;
A
#
# COMPACT_ATOMS: atom_id res chain seq x y z
N MET A 1 -18.82 28.59 20.12
CA MET A 1 -18.93 27.16 19.74
C MET A 1 -17.58 26.70 19.20
N SER A 2 -16.67 26.31 20.08
CA SER A 2 -15.36 25.76 19.73
C SER A 2 -15.41 24.24 19.86
N GLN A 3 -15.60 23.53 18.74
CA GLN A 3 -15.52 22.07 18.74
C GLN A 3 -14.04 21.65 18.69
N SER A 4 -13.55 21.28 19.88
CA SER A 4 -12.63 20.18 20.15
C SER A 4 -11.58 19.83 19.08
N GLU A 5 -10.37 20.34 19.29
CA GLU A 5 -9.14 19.75 18.74
C GLU A 5 -8.90 18.38 19.40
N ASN A 6 -9.37 17.30 18.77
CA ASN A 6 -8.98 15.94 19.15
C ASN A 6 -7.58 15.64 18.59
N GLN A 7 -6.53 16.06 19.30
CA GLN A 7 -5.17 15.62 19.00
C GLN A 7 -4.96 14.20 19.53
N SER A 8 -5.23 13.21 18.69
CA SER A 8 -4.92 11.81 18.95
C SER A 8 -3.49 11.50 18.51
N TRP A 9 -2.59 11.30 19.47
CA TRP A 9 -1.22 10.86 19.22
C TRP A 9 -1.26 9.36 18.87
N PHE A 10 -1.25 9.04 17.58
CA PHE A 10 -1.21 7.66 17.12
C PHE A 10 0.11 7.00 17.58
N GLN A 11 0.05 6.11 18.57
CA GLN A 11 1.21 5.29 18.91
C GLN A 11 1.44 4.26 17.79
N ILE A 12 2.59 4.37 17.13
CA ILE A 12 3.01 3.43 16.09
C ILE A 12 3.57 2.18 16.79
N LYS A 13 2.97 1.02 16.50
CA LYS A 13 3.46 -0.25 17.05
C LYS A 13 4.86 -0.52 16.51
N LYS A 14 5.77 -1.00 17.38
CA LYS A 14 7.15 -1.32 16.97
C LYS A 14 7.24 -2.32 15.82
N LYS A 15 6.27 -3.25 15.74
CA LYS A 15 6.19 -4.25 14.67
C LYS A 15 5.85 -3.67 13.29
N LEU A 16 5.45 -2.39 13.20
CA LEU A 16 5.31 -1.68 11.93
C LEU A 16 6.63 -1.12 11.39
N PHE A 17 7.75 -1.20 12.12
CA PHE A 17 9.06 -0.81 11.59
C PHE A 17 9.74 -1.92 10.76
N CYS A 18 8.97 -2.68 9.97
CA CYS A 18 9.49 -3.70 9.04
C CYS A 18 9.51 -3.21 7.58
N GLY A 19 10.12 -3.94 6.65
CA GLY A 19 10.01 -3.62 5.22
C GLY A 19 10.76 -2.38 4.72
N TYR A 20 11.68 -1.84 5.50
CA TYR A 20 12.61 -0.81 5.06
C TYR A 20 13.84 -1.44 4.42
N SER A 21 14.34 -0.82 3.35
CA SER A 21 15.60 -1.18 2.72
C SER A 21 16.60 -0.06 2.92
N ASN A 22 17.86 -0.41 3.18
CA ASN A 22 18.92 0.59 3.24
C ASN A 22 19.41 0.87 1.82
N ILE A 23 19.30 2.11 1.37
CA ILE A 23 19.71 2.53 0.05
C ILE A 23 20.85 3.54 0.18
N ASP A 24 21.81 3.45 -0.73
CA ASP A 24 22.85 4.46 -0.90
C ASP A 24 22.23 5.66 -1.63
N ILE A 25 22.35 6.84 -1.03
CA ILE A 25 21.84 8.10 -1.59
C ILE A 25 22.98 8.96 -2.17
N GLY A 26 24.21 8.45 -2.17
CA GLY A 26 25.42 9.13 -2.64
C GLY A 26 26.25 9.70 -1.48
N GLU A 27 27.49 10.08 -1.79
CA GLU A 27 28.40 10.77 -0.86
C GLU A 27 28.67 10.00 0.46
N GLY A 28 28.56 8.67 0.41
CA GLY A 28 28.72 7.81 1.59
C GLY A 28 27.55 7.88 2.58
N GLN A 29 26.43 8.48 2.17
CA GLN A 29 25.22 8.57 2.97
C GLN A 29 24.24 7.44 2.64
N TRP A 30 23.60 6.95 3.69
CA TRP A 30 22.68 5.82 3.63
C TRP A 30 21.33 6.24 4.18
N ALA A 31 20.25 5.84 3.51
CA ALA A 31 18.89 6.14 3.92
C ALA A 31 18.04 4.87 4.00
N TYR A 32 17.22 4.76 5.04
CA TYR A 32 16.20 3.73 5.13
C TYR A 32 14.98 4.16 4.32
N MET A 33 14.73 3.49 3.20
CA MET A 33 13.58 3.75 2.35
C MET A 33 12.54 2.64 2.49
N ALA A 34 11.29 3.04 2.73
CA ALA A 34 10.15 2.13 2.67
C ALA A 34 9.83 1.79 1.21
N GLY A 35 9.67 0.50 0.91
CA GLY A 35 9.13 0.08 -0.38
C GLY A 35 7.68 0.54 -0.58
N PRO A 36 7.17 0.56 -1.83
CA PRO A 36 5.81 1.00 -2.12
C PRO A 36 4.75 0.14 -1.40
N GLU A 37 5.01 -1.15 -1.19
CA GLU A 37 4.14 -2.04 -0.41
C GLU A 37 4.06 -1.60 1.06
N LYS A 38 5.20 -1.23 1.64
CA LYS A 38 5.29 -0.75 3.02
C LYS A 38 4.59 0.59 3.18
N ALA A 39 4.85 1.52 2.26
CA ALA A 39 4.22 2.84 2.26
C ALA A 39 2.68 2.72 2.17
N LEU A 40 2.18 1.82 1.33
CA LEU A 40 0.75 1.55 1.25
C LEU A 40 0.22 1.02 2.59
N LEU A 41 0.90 0.04 3.20
CA LEU A 41 0.49 -0.52 4.48
C LEU A 41 0.47 0.53 5.60
N ASP A 42 1.42 1.46 5.60
CA ASP A 42 1.49 2.56 6.56
C ASP A 42 0.31 3.52 6.41
N MET A 43 -0.05 3.86 5.17
CA MET A 43 -1.27 4.64 4.93
C MET A 43 -2.51 3.91 5.48
N LEU A 44 -2.59 2.59 5.38
CA LEU A 44 -3.73 1.84 5.95
C LEU A 44 -3.71 1.80 7.47
N TYR A 45 -2.53 1.81 8.07
CA TYR A 45 -2.39 1.82 9.52
C TYR A 45 -2.85 3.15 10.11
N LEU A 46 -2.33 4.25 9.56
CA LEU A 46 -2.54 5.60 10.05
C LEU A 46 -3.99 6.09 9.86
N HIS A 47 -4.68 5.58 8.85
CA HIS A 47 -6.06 6.00 8.59
C HIS A 47 -7.08 5.10 9.31
N PRO A 48 -7.90 5.64 10.23
CA PRO A 48 -8.88 4.85 10.99
C PRO A 48 -9.95 4.20 10.10
N HIS A 49 -10.31 4.83 8.97
CA HIS A 49 -11.34 4.37 8.02
C HIS A 49 -10.77 3.66 6.78
N SER A 50 -9.51 3.22 6.82
CA SER A 50 -8.84 2.55 5.70
C SER A 50 -9.51 1.24 5.26
N ASP A 51 -10.40 0.68 6.08
CA ASP A 51 -11.19 -0.51 5.72
C ASP A 51 -12.43 -0.17 4.86
N ASN A 52 -12.79 1.10 4.70
CA ASN A 52 -13.91 1.52 3.86
C ASN A 52 -13.49 1.70 2.39
N TRP A 53 -14.16 1.00 1.49
CA TRP A 53 -13.99 1.12 0.02
C TRP A 53 -14.03 2.56 -0.50
N GLY A 54 -14.78 3.46 0.14
CA GLY A 54 -14.83 4.88 -0.24
C GLY A 54 -13.48 5.60 -0.10
N TYR A 55 -12.67 5.24 0.89
CA TYR A 55 -11.33 5.80 1.07
C TYR A 55 -10.39 5.39 -0.07
N TRP A 56 -10.50 4.14 -0.52
CA TRP A 56 -9.73 3.59 -1.64
C TRP A 56 -10.04 4.27 -2.97
N ARG A 57 -11.29 4.67 -3.21
CA ARG A 57 -11.69 5.33 -4.46
C ARG A 57 -11.03 6.70 -4.63
N ASN A 58 -10.79 7.41 -3.52
CA ASN A 58 -10.13 8.72 -3.54
C ASN A 58 -8.60 8.61 -3.60
N LEU A 59 -8.06 7.45 -3.21
CA LEU A 59 -6.66 7.13 -3.40
C LEU A 59 -6.46 6.82 -4.88
N ASN A 60 -5.95 7.80 -5.63
CA ASN A 60 -5.67 7.69 -7.07
C ASN A 60 -4.49 6.71 -7.29
N LEU A 61 -4.74 5.44 -7.02
CA LEU A 61 -3.77 4.36 -7.04
C LEU A 61 -3.54 3.94 -8.49
N THR A 62 -2.76 4.75 -9.21
CA THR A 62 -2.51 4.57 -10.65
C THR A 62 -1.55 3.41 -10.93
N ASN A 63 -0.69 3.05 -9.97
CA ASN A 63 0.43 2.11 -10.15
C ASN A 63 0.26 0.78 -9.38
N LEU A 64 -0.99 0.35 -9.15
CA LEU A 64 -1.28 -0.91 -8.43
C LEU A 64 -0.70 -2.15 -9.09
N ASP A 65 -0.43 -2.10 -10.39
CA ASP A 65 0.15 -3.19 -11.16
C ASP A 65 1.64 -3.42 -10.85
N LEU A 66 2.36 -2.37 -10.40
CA LEU A 66 3.76 -2.45 -10.00
C LEU A 66 3.95 -3.05 -8.60
N LEU A 67 2.89 -3.10 -7.79
CA LEU A 67 2.96 -3.66 -6.45
C LEU A 67 3.19 -5.17 -6.49
N ASN A 68 4.11 -5.61 -5.65
CA ASN A 68 4.35 -7.02 -5.40
C ASN A 68 3.32 -7.54 -4.37
N GLU A 69 2.44 -8.44 -4.83
CA GLU A 69 1.38 -9.02 -4.00
C GLU A 69 1.96 -9.84 -2.85
N ASP A 70 3.00 -10.63 -3.11
CA ASP A 70 3.61 -11.52 -2.11
C ASP A 70 4.32 -10.69 -1.04
N ARG A 71 5.06 -9.65 -1.45
CA ARG A 71 5.72 -8.75 -0.49
C ARG A 71 4.74 -8.00 0.39
N LEU A 72 3.63 -7.51 -0.18
CA LEU A 72 2.58 -6.85 0.59
C LEU A 72 1.90 -7.82 1.58
N ARG A 73 1.76 -9.11 1.21
CA ARG A 73 1.24 -10.16 2.10
C ARG A 73 2.16 -10.44 3.27
N GLU A 74 3.46 -10.58 3.02
CA GLU A 74 4.48 -10.74 4.07
C GLU A 74 4.41 -9.60 5.07
N LEU A 75 4.46 -8.34 4.60
CA LEU A 75 4.41 -7.16 5.45
C LEU A 75 3.11 -7.08 6.27
N ALA A 76 1.97 -7.45 5.68
CA ALA A 76 0.70 -7.49 6.38
C ALA A 76 0.69 -8.57 7.50
N LEU A 77 1.34 -9.72 7.28
CA LEU A 77 1.49 -10.77 8.30
C LEU A 77 2.43 -10.32 9.42
N GLU A 78 3.60 -9.77 9.08
CA GLU A 78 4.59 -9.24 10.03
C GLU A 78 4.02 -8.13 10.92
N SER A 79 3.06 -7.34 10.40
CA SER A 79 2.43 -6.26 11.16
C SER A 79 1.59 -6.72 12.36
N GLU A 80 1.21 -8.00 12.43
CA GLU A 80 0.36 -8.62 13.47
C GLU A 80 -0.96 -7.88 13.76
N SER A 81 -1.42 -7.05 12.83
CA SER A 81 -2.64 -6.26 12.97
C SER A 81 -3.75 -6.86 12.13
N GLU A 82 -4.81 -7.33 12.78
CA GLU A 82 -5.97 -7.90 12.07
C GLU A 82 -6.65 -6.88 11.16
N LYS A 83 -6.70 -5.60 11.59
CA LYS A 83 -7.17 -4.49 10.76
C LYS A 83 -6.34 -4.37 9.47
N LEU A 84 -5.01 -4.43 9.57
CA LEU A 84 -4.14 -4.33 8.41
C LEU A 84 -4.27 -5.53 7.49
N ARG A 85 -4.43 -6.74 8.03
CA ARG A 85 -4.68 -7.94 7.22
C ARG A 85 -5.98 -7.84 6.44
N ARG A 86 -7.06 -7.34 7.06
CA ARG A 86 -8.35 -7.10 6.38
C ARG A 86 -8.22 -6.05 5.28
N ALA A 87 -7.58 -4.92 5.58
CA ALA A 87 -7.35 -3.85 4.59
C ALA A 87 -6.46 -4.34 3.42
N ALA A 88 -5.36 -5.04 3.70
CA ALA A 88 -4.47 -5.61 2.69
C ALA A 88 -5.19 -6.64 1.80
N SER A 89 -6.12 -7.41 2.35
CA SER A 89 -6.95 -8.36 1.58
C SER A 89 -7.76 -7.65 0.49
N LYS A 90 -8.30 -6.46 0.78
CA LYS A 90 -9.01 -5.63 -0.21
C LYS A 90 -8.06 -5.10 -1.29
N VAL A 91 -6.82 -4.76 -0.90
CA VAL A 91 -5.77 -4.37 -1.85
C VAL A 91 -5.45 -5.49 -2.82
N PHE A 92 -5.31 -6.73 -2.35
CA PHE A 92 -5.00 -7.86 -3.22
C PHE A 92 -6.04 -8.03 -4.33
N LEU A 93 -7.32 -7.86 -4.00
CA LEU A 93 -8.40 -7.87 -5.01
C LEU A 93 -8.22 -6.76 -6.05
N ALA A 94 -7.87 -5.54 -5.60
CA ALA A 94 -7.64 -4.40 -6.49
C ALA A 94 -6.40 -4.59 -7.39
N ILE A 95 -5.28 -5.07 -6.85
CA ILE A 95 -4.06 -5.38 -7.60
C ILE A 95 -4.35 -6.42 -8.68
N ARG A 96 -5.02 -7.52 -8.32
CA ARG A 96 -5.37 -8.58 -9.28
C ARG A 96 -6.27 -8.05 -10.40
N ALA A 97 -7.28 -7.25 -10.06
CA ALA A 97 -8.13 -6.59 -11.06
C ALA A 97 -7.34 -5.65 -11.98
N ALA A 98 -6.40 -4.88 -11.44
CA ALA A 98 -5.53 -3.98 -12.23
C ALA A 98 -4.61 -4.76 -13.18
N LYS A 99 -3.98 -5.84 -12.71
CA LYS A 99 -3.13 -6.72 -13.53
C LYS A 99 -3.92 -7.37 -14.67
N GLN A 100 -5.14 -7.83 -14.40
CA GLN A 100 -6.03 -8.39 -15.43
C GLN A 100 -6.41 -7.36 -16.50
N ARG A 101 -6.74 -6.12 -16.09
CA ARG A 101 -7.05 -5.04 -17.05
C ARG A 101 -5.88 -4.72 -17.96
N LYS A 102 -4.65 -4.67 -17.43
CA LYS A 102 -3.45 -4.42 -18.22
C LYS A 102 -3.17 -5.57 -19.20
N ALA A 103 -3.29 -6.82 -18.73
CA ALA A 103 -3.15 -8.01 -19.58
C ALA A 103 -4.20 -8.03 -20.71
N PHE A 104 -5.45 -7.68 -20.40
CA PHE A 104 -6.51 -7.55 -21.40
C PHE A 104 -6.21 -6.44 -22.42
N ASN A 105 -5.81 -5.25 -21.94
CA ASN A 105 -5.48 -4.11 -22.80
C ASN A 105 -4.31 -4.45 -23.75
N LEU A 106 -3.23 -5.05 -23.23
CA LEU A 106 -2.09 -5.53 -24.03
C LEU A 106 -2.53 -6.55 -25.10
N LYS A 107 -3.37 -7.51 -24.73
CA LYS A 107 -3.85 -8.56 -25.64
C LYS A 107 -4.76 -8.01 -26.76
N CYS A 108 -5.57 -6.99 -26.46
CA CYS A 108 -6.39 -6.30 -27.46
C CYS A 108 -5.54 -5.42 -28.40
N ARG A 109 -4.51 -4.76 -27.87
CA ARG A 109 -3.62 -3.90 -28.66
C ARG A 109 -2.82 -4.69 -29.70
N CYS A 110 -2.36 -5.90 -29.37
CA CYS A 110 -1.66 -6.76 -30.33
C CYS A 110 -2.57 -7.33 -31.43
N ARG A 111 -3.88 -7.39 -31.23
CA ARG A 111 -4.84 -7.94 -32.22
C ARG A 111 -5.22 -6.92 -33.31
N PHE A 112 -4.93 -5.64 -33.11
CA PHE A 112 -5.32 -4.56 -34.03
C PHE A 112 -4.16 -4.08 -34.92
N LEU A 113 -2.97 -4.68 -34.78
CA LEU A 113 -1.74 -4.35 -35.54
C LEU A 113 -1.27 -5.50 -36.45
N SER A 114 -2.13 -6.48 -36.71
CA SER A 114 -1.91 -7.65 -37.56
C SER A 114 -3.10 -7.80 -38.50
#